data_AF-A0A849FJT1-F1
#
_entry.id   AF-A0A849FJT1-F1
#
_cell.length_a   1.000
_cell.length_b   1.000
_cell.length_c   1.000
_cell.angle_alpha   90.00
_cell.angle_beta   90.00
_cell.angle_gamma   90.00
#
_symmetry.space_group_name_H-M   'P 1'
#
loop_
_entity.id
_entity.type
_entity.pdbx_description
1 polymer ?
#
loop_
_entity_poly.entity_id
_entity_poly.type
_entity_poly.pdbx_seq_one_letter_code
_entity_poly.pdbx_strand_id
1 'polypeptide(L)'
;MTKKKINKEEDNSLDNYNKLSIQVSLNGLSFCVLDTIGNTILKSDRLLFEKNLSPFELQKELEQLVNIHNLGSSQFSEVVVVHSNNLFSLVPKSLFDANELANYLKFNAKILANDHIAYDELNNYDIVTVYVPFANINNYVFDLFGEFEYKHNGT
;
A
#
# COMPACT_ATOMS: atom_id res chain seq x y z
N MET A 1 12.51 56.52 13.74
CA MET A 1 12.03 55.34 14.47
C MET A 1 11.29 54.43 13.52
N THR A 2 11.83 53.23 13.42
CA THR A 2 11.44 51.98 12.77
C THR A 2 9.93 51.70 12.66
N LYS A 3 9.52 51.09 11.53
CA LYS A 3 9.08 49.67 11.51
C LYS A 3 9.05 49.14 10.08
N LYS A 4 10.10 48.37 9.75
CA LYS A 4 10.19 47.44 8.62
C LYS A 4 9.14 46.34 8.88
N LYS A 5 8.09 46.24 8.07
CA LYS A 5 7.21 45.06 8.08
C LYS A 5 8.02 43.92 7.48
N ILE A 6 8.44 43.01 8.34
CA ILE A 6 8.96 41.71 7.95
C ILE A 6 7.73 40.91 7.50
N ASN A 7 7.57 40.72 6.19
CA ASN A 7 6.71 39.66 5.70
C ASN A 7 7.37 38.37 6.16
N LYS A 8 6.71 37.70 7.10
CA LYS A 8 7.01 36.33 7.49
C LYS A 8 6.91 35.52 6.20
N GLU A 9 8.02 34.98 5.75
CA GLU A 9 8.02 33.94 4.72
C GLU A 9 7.02 32.88 5.18
N GLU A 10 6.01 32.64 4.34
CA GLU A 10 5.12 31.51 4.50
C GLU A 10 6.01 30.28 4.56
N ASP A 11 5.90 29.56 5.68
CA ASP A 11 6.53 28.28 5.88
C ASP A 11 6.00 27.36 4.78
N ASN A 12 6.80 27.19 3.72
CA ASN A 12 6.50 26.32 2.59
C ASN A 12 6.41 24.91 3.14
N SER A 13 5.20 24.47 3.47
CA SER A 13 4.88 23.09 3.81
C SER A 13 5.05 22.20 2.57
N LEU A 14 6.30 21.98 2.17
CA LEU A 14 6.72 20.99 1.18
C LEU A 14 6.42 19.56 1.67
N ASP A 15 6.17 19.39 2.98
CA ASP A 15 5.81 18.11 3.59
C ASP A 15 4.43 17.58 3.15
N ASN A 16 3.62 18.38 2.47
CA ASN A 16 2.23 18.05 2.14
C ASN A 16 1.99 17.39 0.77
N TYR A 17 3.05 17.05 0.02
CA TYR A 17 2.91 16.49 -1.34
C TYR A 17 3.70 15.20 -1.56
N ASN A 18 4.12 14.55 -0.47
CA ASN A 18 4.81 13.27 -0.54
C ASN A 18 3.80 12.12 -0.61
N LYS A 19 4.07 11.17 -1.50
CA LYS A 19 3.34 9.90 -1.63
C LYS A 19 4.20 8.77 -1.11
N LEU A 20 3.67 7.99 -0.17
CA LEU A 20 4.28 6.74 0.28
C LEU A 20 3.64 5.57 -0.47
N SER A 21 4.46 4.72 -1.08
CA SER A 21 4.03 3.43 -1.62
C SER A 21 4.77 2.31 -0.90
N ILE A 22 4.04 1.32 -0.38
CA ILE A 22 4.58 0.14 0.30
C ILE A 22 4.15 -1.08 -0.49
N GLN A 23 5.08 -1.89 -0.96
CA GLN A 23 4.78 -3.19 -1.56
C GLN A 23 5.10 -4.30 -0.56
N VAL A 24 4.14 -5.21 -0.38
CA VAL A 24 4.27 -6.33 0.55
C VAL A 24 4.09 -7.68 -0.13
N SER A 25 5.00 -8.60 0.13
CA SER A 25 4.99 -9.99 -0.34
C SER A 25 5.54 -10.90 0.75
N LEU A 26 5.15 -12.18 0.74
CA LEU A 26 5.71 -13.14 1.70
C LEU A 26 7.22 -13.36 1.50
N ASN A 27 7.79 -13.01 0.35
CA ASN A 27 9.23 -13.12 0.05
C ASN A 27 9.98 -11.78 0.01
N GLY A 28 9.32 -10.66 0.34
CA GLY A 28 10.00 -9.38 0.40
C GLY A 28 9.08 -8.19 0.66
N LEU A 29 9.70 -7.08 1.03
CA LEU A 29 9.07 -5.78 1.27
C LEU A 29 9.81 -4.72 0.47
N SER A 30 9.11 -3.69 0.01
CA SER A 30 9.78 -2.47 -0.46
C SER A 30 8.91 -1.26 -0.23
N PHE A 31 9.53 -0.10 -0.15
CA PHE A 31 8.80 1.17 -0.13
C PHE A 31 9.46 2.21 -1.02
N CYS A 32 8.68 3.23 -1.36
CA CYS A 32 9.12 4.42 -2.06
C CYS A 32 8.37 5.64 -1.54
N VAL A 33 9.09 6.72 -1.27
CA VAL A 33 8.56 8.06 -1.01
C VAL A 33 8.83 8.91 -2.24
N LEU A 34 7.76 9.36 -2.88
CA LEU A 34 7.78 10.18 -4.08
C LEU A 34 7.35 11.60 -3.72
N ASP A 35 8.15 12.59 -4.11
CA ASP A 35 7.68 13.98 -4.19
C ASP A 35 6.79 14.10 -5.44
N THR A 36 5.50 14.34 -5.25
CA THR A 36 4.55 14.42 -6.37
C THR A 36 4.64 15.73 -7.15
N ILE A 37 5.24 16.79 -6.58
CA ILE A 37 5.47 18.05 -7.29
C ILE A 37 6.71 17.94 -8.16
N GLY A 38 7.84 17.52 -7.57
CA GLY A 38 9.11 17.35 -8.27
C GLY A 38 9.15 16.12 -9.17
N ASN A 39 8.24 15.15 -8.96
CA ASN A 39 8.26 13.83 -9.57
C ASN A 39 9.61 13.11 -9.35
N THR A 40 10.13 13.21 -8.12
CA THR A 40 11.43 12.65 -7.74
C THR A 40 11.30 11.71 -6.55
N ILE A 41 12.03 10.59 -6.59
CA ILE A 41 12.11 9.67 -5.45
C ILE A 41 12.98 10.30 -4.36
N LEU A 42 12.38 10.57 -3.21
CA LEU A 42 13.09 11.09 -2.04
C LEU A 42 13.76 9.98 -1.24
N LYS A 43 13.10 8.83 -1.15
CA LYS A 43 13.56 7.70 -0.35
C LYS A 43 12.98 6.39 -0.87
N SER A 44 13.76 5.33 -0.88
CA SER A 44 13.27 3.99 -1.21
C SER A 44 14.19 2.94 -0.62
N ASP A 45 13.63 1.78 -0.30
CA ASP A 45 14.40 0.60 0.10
C ASP A 45 13.64 -0.68 -0.24
N ARG A 46 14.36 -1.81 -0.25
CA ARG A 46 13.80 -3.13 -0.46
C ARG A 46 14.50 -4.17 0.42
N LEU A 47 13.71 -5.03 1.04
CA LEU A 47 14.13 -6.21 1.75
C LEU A 47 13.67 -7.46 0.99
N LEU A 48 14.58 -8.38 0.76
CA LEU A 48 14.28 -9.70 0.20
C LEU A 48 14.44 -10.75 1.30
N PHE A 49 13.51 -11.68 1.38
CA PHE A 49 13.56 -12.76 2.35
C PHE A 49 14.05 -14.05 1.69
N GLU A 50 14.97 -14.76 2.35
CA GLU A 50 15.50 -16.04 1.84
C GLU A 50 14.43 -17.13 1.74
N LYS A 51 13.35 -16.99 2.51
CA LYS A 51 12.19 -17.88 2.54
C LYS A 51 10.90 -17.05 2.63
N ASN A 52 9.78 -17.67 2.30
CA ASN A 52 8.48 -17.08 2.57
C ASN A 52 8.27 -16.95 4.09
N LEU A 53 7.90 -15.74 4.52
CA LEU A 53 7.49 -15.44 5.88
C LEU A 53 6.01 -15.75 6.09
N SER A 54 5.62 -15.97 7.33
CA SER A 54 4.21 -15.91 7.72
C SER A 54 3.71 -14.45 7.73
N PRO A 55 2.39 -14.20 7.61
CA PRO A 55 1.85 -12.84 7.70
C PRO A 55 2.26 -12.07 8.97
N PHE A 56 2.42 -12.78 10.09
CA PHE A 56 2.87 -12.18 11.35
C PHE A 56 4.36 -11.79 11.33
N GLU A 57 5.22 -12.64 10.78
CA GLU A 57 6.64 -12.30 10.58
C GLU A 57 6.78 -11.14 9.59
N LEU A 58 5.98 -11.15 8.50
CA LEU A 58 5.96 -10.06 7.51
C LEU A 58 5.64 -8.70 8.14
N GLN A 59 4.67 -8.65 9.06
CA GLN A 59 4.33 -7.43 9.78
C GLN A 59 5.49 -6.93 10.64
N LYS A 60 6.21 -7.82 11.33
CA LYS A 60 7.40 -7.43 12.11
C LYS A 60 8.50 -6.84 11.24
N GLU A 61 8.74 -7.42 10.07
CA GLU A 61 9.71 -6.87 9.12
C GLU A 61 9.28 -5.51 8.59
N LEU A 62 7.98 -5.30 8.35
CA LEU A 62 7.43 -4.00 7.97
C LEU A 62 7.60 -2.97 9.09
N GLU A 63 7.30 -3.33 10.35
CA GLU A 63 7.52 -2.48 11.52
C GLU A 63 8.98 -2.04 11.64
N GLN A 64 9.92 -2.98 11.45
CA GLN A 64 11.35 -2.67 11.47
C GLN A 64 11.73 -1.72 10.33
N LEU A 65 11.26 -1.97 9.11
CA LEU A 65 11.53 -1.11 7.95
C LEU A 65 10.99 0.31 8.15
N VAL A 66 9.75 0.45 8.67
CA VAL A 66 9.15 1.76 9.01
C VAL A 66 10.00 2.50 10.04
N ASN A 67 10.47 1.80 11.08
CA ASN A 67 11.28 2.39 12.15
C ASN A 67 12.69 2.80 11.67
N ILE A 68 13.39 1.91 10.95
CA ILE A 68 14.73 2.17 10.39
C ILE A 68 14.70 3.42 9.50
N HIS A 69 13.64 3.57 8.73
CA HIS A 69 13.49 4.68 7.79
C HIS A 69 12.71 5.88 8.36
N ASN A 70 12.32 5.83 9.64
CA ASN A 70 11.54 6.87 10.31
C ASN A 70 10.28 7.31 9.54
N LEU A 71 9.62 6.35 8.87
CA LEU A 71 8.46 6.65 8.02
C LEU A 71 7.23 7.03 8.85
N GLY A 72 7.04 6.41 10.02
CA GLY A 72 5.86 6.63 10.87
C GLY A 72 5.77 8.01 11.52
N SER A 73 6.85 8.81 11.49
CA SER A 73 6.83 10.22 11.95
C SER A 73 6.62 11.22 10.80
N SER A 74 6.60 10.75 9.55
CA SER A 74 6.41 11.59 8.37
C SER A 74 4.94 11.71 8.04
N GLN A 75 4.52 12.87 7.53
CA GLN A 75 3.20 13.04 6.94
C GLN A 75 3.26 12.77 5.44
N PHE A 76 2.27 12.04 4.94
CA PHE A 76 2.13 11.73 3.52
C PHE A 76 0.75 12.20 3.08
N SER A 77 0.70 12.84 1.91
CA SER A 77 -0.55 13.22 1.26
C SER A 77 -1.34 12.03 0.73
N GLU A 78 -0.63 10.95 0.43
CA GLU A 78 -1.19 9.71 -0.11
C GLU A 78 -0.33 8.54 0.38
N VAL A 79 -0.99 7.48 0.86
CA VAL A 79 -0.35 6.21 1.21
C VAL A 79 -1.01 5.10 0.40
N VAL A 80 -0.20 4.29 -0.28
CA VAL A 80 -0.66 3.16 -1.10
C VAL A 80 0.05 1.89 -0.67
N VAL A 81 -0.72 0.83 -0.39
CA VAL A 81 -0.20 -0.51 -0.11
C VAL A 81 -0.48 -1.44 -1.28
N VAL A 82 0.57 -2.03 -1.85
CA VAL A 82 0.49 -2.99 -2.95
C VAL A 82 0.73 -4.40 -2.41
N HIS A 83 -0.32 -5.20 -2.39
CA HIS A 83 -0.25 -6.61 -2.01
C HIS A 83 0.23 -7.44 -3.21
N SER A 84 1.35 -8.12 -3.04
CA SER A 84 1.92 -9.04 -4.02
C SER A 84 1.86 -10.46 -3.45
N ASN A 85 0.78 -11.17 -3.73
CA ASN A 85 0.58 -12.54 -3.27
C ASN A 85 -0.03 -13.42 -4.37
N ASN A 86 -0.20 -14.71 -4.08
CA ASN A 86 -0.81 -15.65 -5.02
C ASN A 86 -2.29 -15.93 -4.70
N LEU A 87 -2.90 -15.14 -3.81
CA LEU A 87 -4.27 -15.32 -3.33
C LEU A 87 -5.22 -14.41 -4.14
N PHE A 88 -5.11 -14.48 -5.47
CA PHE A 88 -5.87 -13.63 -6.39
C PHE A 88 -6.36 -14.39 -7.62
N SER A 89 -7.29 -13.77 -8.34
CA SER A 89 -7.83 -14.24 -9.62
C SER A 89 -8.17 -13.03 -10.48
N LEU A 90 -8.08 -13.19 -11.80
CA LEU A 90 -8.48 -12.18 -12.77
C LEU A 90 -9.82 -12.58 -13.40
N VAL A 91 -10.77 -11.66 -13.39
CA VAL A 91 -12.14 -11.88 -13.85
C VAL A 91 -12.46 -10.87 -14.95
N PRO A 92 -12.90 -11.30 -16.15
CA PRO A 92 -13.41 -10.36 -17.15
C PRO A 92 -14.56 -9.54 -16.56
N LYS A 93 -14.56 -8.22 -16.74
CA LYS A 93 -15.53 -7.29 -16.16
C LYS A 93 -16.98 -7.63 -16.55
N SER A 94 -17.19 -8.20 -17.74
CA SER A 94 -18.50 -8.69 -18.20
C SER A 94 -19.04 -9.89 -17.41
N LEU A 95 -18.19 -10.60 -16.67
CA LEU A 95 -18.52 -11.78 -15.87
C LEU A 95 -18.36 -11.52 -14.35
N PHE A 96 -18.03 -10.29 -13.96
CA PHE A 96 -17.80 -9.90 -12.57
C PHE A 96 -19.12 -9.57 -11.85
N ASP A 97 -19.28 -10.14 -10.66
CA ASP A 97 -20.34 -9.85 -9.70
C ASP A 97 -19.71 -9.69 -8.31
N ALA A 98 -19.89 -8.51 -7.70
CA ALA A 98 -19.33 -8.20 -6.38
C ALA A 98 -19.89 -9.10 -5.25
N ASN A 99 -20.98 -9.83 -5.48
CA ASN A 99 -21.52 -10.81 -4.54
C ASN A 99 -20.84 -12.19 -4.65
N GLU A 100 -20.03 -12.41 -5.70
CA GLU A 100 -19.46 -13.72 -6.06
C GLU A 100 -17.93 -13.79 -5.81
N LEU A 101 -17.35 -12.84 -5.06
CA LEU A 101 -15.89 -12.73 -4.85
C LEU A 101 -15.21 -14.04 -4.43
N ALA A 102 -15.79 -14.74 -3.46
CA ALA A 102 -15.27 -16.03 -3.00
C ALA A 102 -15.28 -17.11 -4.10
N ASN A 103 -16.28 -17.08 -4.99
CA ASN A 103 -16.40 -18.04 -6.08
C ASN A 103 -15.33 -17.84 -7.17
N TYR A 104 -14.84 -16.62 -7.37
CA TYR A 104 -13.72 -16.34 -8.27
C TYR A 104 -12.37 -16.83 -7.72
N LEU A 105 -12.25 -16.95 -6.40
CA LEU A 105 -11.03 -17.34 -5.71
C LEU A 105 -10.95 -18.84 -5.38
N LYS A 106 -12.09 -19.52 -5.16
CA LYS A 106 -12.14 -20.89 -4.60
C LYS A 106 -11.31 -21.95 -5.32
N PHE A 107 -10.98 -21.73 -6.59
CA PHE A 107 -10.19 -22.66 -7.40
C PHE A 107 -8.70 -22.31 -7.47
N ASN A 108 -8.34 -21.06 -7.19
CA ASN A 108 -6.99 -20.52 -7.36
C ASN A 108 -6.30 -20.18 -6.03
N ALA A 109 -7.08 -19.99 -4.96
CA ALA A 109 -6.60 -19.58 -3.65
C ALA A 109 -7.24 -20.41 -2.54
N LYS A 110 -6.46 -20.69 -1.49
CA LYS A 110 -6.99 -21.28 -0.26
C LYS A 110 -7.54 -20.17 0.62
N ILE A 111 -8.86 -19.99 0.60
CA ILE A 111 -9.59 -18.99 1.39
C ILE A 111 -9.99 -19.58 2.74
N LEU A 112 -9.82 -18.83 3.81
CA LEU A 112 -10.33 -19.13 5.15
C LEU A 112 -11.67 -18.41 5.39
N ALA A 113 -12.49 -18.94 6.29
CA ALA A 113 -13.85 -18.41 6.52
C ALA A 113 -13.89 -16.93 6.96
N ASN A 114 -12.80 -16.42 7.54
CA ASN A 114 -12.69 -15.05 8.05
C ASN A 114 -11.82 -14.15 7.16
N ASP A 115 -11.41 -14.61 5.98
CA ASP A 115 -10.61 -13.78 5.08
C ASP A 115 -11.47 -12.67 4.50
N HIS A 116 -10.95 -11.44 4.59
CA HIS A 116 -11.49 -10.32 3.84
C HIS A 116 -11.13 -10.47 2.36
N ILE A 117 -12.09 -10.33 1.47
CA ILE A 117 -11.86 -10.39 0.01
C ILE A 117 -12.12 -9.02 -0.58
N ALA A 118 -11.14 -8.52 -1.34
CA ALA A 118 -11.18 -7.25 -2.03
C ALA A 118 -11.14 -7.45 -3.55
N TYR A 119 -11.42 -6.38 -4.29
CA TYR A 119 -11.26 -6.37 -5.73
C TYR A 119 -10.85 -4.99 -6.23
N ASP A 120 -10.08 -4.99 -7.32
CA ASP A 120 -9.65 -3.79 -8.03
C ASP A 120 -10.07 -3.86 -9.50
N GLU A 121 -10.50 -2.75 -10.09
CA GLU A 121 -10.83 -2.68 -11.51
C GLU A 121 -9.65 -2.16 -12.35
N LEU A 122 -9.25 -2.93 -13.37
CA LEU A 122 -8.34 -2.47 -14.43
C LEU A 122 -9.17 -1.91 -15.59
N ASN A 123 -9.55 -0.64 -15.46
CA ASN A 123 -10.46 0.03 -16.40
C ASN A 123 -10.01 -0.07 -17.88
N ASN A 124 -8.71 -0.06 -18.16
CA ASN A 124 -8.19 -0.08 -19.53
C ASN A 124 -8.29 -1.47 -20.21
N TYR A 125 -8.56 -2.53 -19.45
CA TYR A 125 -8.53 -3.90 -19.94
C TYR A 125 -9.84 -4.66 -19.71
N ASP A 126 -10.87 -4.01 -19.15
CA ASP A 126 -12.13 -4.66 -18.76
C ASP A 126 -11.89 -5.94 -17.92
N ILE A 127 -10.96 -5.85 -16.97
CA ILE A 127 -10.62 -6.94 -16.04
C ILE A 127 -10.78 -6.44 -14.60
N VAL A 128 -11.22 -7.33 -13.72
CA VAL A 128 -11.28 -7.12 -12.28
C VAL A 128 -10.35 -8.12 -11.59
N THR A 129 -9.43 -7.62 -10.76
CA THR A 129 -8.56 -8.44 -9.92
C THR A 129 -9.27 -8.67 -8.60
N VAL A 130 -9.63 -9.91 -8.29
CA VAL A 130 -10.20 -10.30 -6.98
C VAL A 130 -9.10 -10.94 -6.15
N TYR A 131 -8.93 -10.56 -4.89
CA TYR A 131 -7.80 -11.01 -4.07
C TYR A 131 -8.05 -10.96 -2.56
N VAL A 132 -7.21 -11.67 -1.80
CA VAL A 132 -7.17 -11.61 -0.33
C VAL A 132 -5.98 -10.73 0.10
N PRO A 133 -6.20 -9.50 0.60
CA PRO A 133 -5.13 -8.68 1.15
C PRO A 133 -4.61 -9.22 2.48
N PHE A 134 -3.38 -8.85 2.84
CA PHE A 134 -2.87 -9.08 4.19
C PHE A 134 -3.54 -8.09 5.18
N ALA A 135 -4.66 -8.49 5.78
CA ALA A 135 -5.44 -7.65 6.68
C ALA A 135 -4.62 -7.10 7.87
N ASN A 136 -3.67 -7.90 8.39
CA ASN A 136 -2.81 -7.46 9.49
C ASN A 136 -1.85 -6.32 9.07
N ILE A 137 -1.37 -6.34 7.83
CA ILE A 137 -0.58 -5.26 7.25
C ILE A 137 -1.44 -4.01 7.07
N ASN A 138 -2.65 -4.18 6.53
CA ASN A 138 -3.58 -3.07 6.33
C ASN A 138 -3.92 -2.37 7.67
N ASN A 139 -4.21 -3.15 8.72
CA ASN A 139 -4.50 -2.61 10.04
C ASN A 139 -3.30 -1.84 10.62
N TYR A 140 -2.09 -2.38 10.49
CA TYR A 140 -0.87 -1.69 10.93
C TYR A 140 -0.64 -0.36 10.20
N VAL A 141 -0.83 -0.34 8.88
CA VAL A 141 -0.69 0.88 8.07
C VAL A 141 -1.77 1.91 8.44
N PHE A 142 -3.00 1.46 8.69
CA PHE A 142 -4.09 2.32 9.16
C PHE A 142 -3.76 2.99 10.51
N ASP A 143 -3.24 2.22 11.47
CA ASP A 143 -2.89 2.73 12.79
C ASP A 143 -1.79 3.80 12.74
N LEU A 144 -0.90 3.73 11.72
CA LEU A 144 0.18 4.70 11.53
C LEU A 144 -0.24 5.95 10.75
N PHE A 145 -0.96 5.76 9.64
CA PHE A 145 -1.14 6.81 8.64
C PHE A 145 -2.61 7.22 8.44
N GLY A 146 -3.55 6.55 9.10
CA GLY A 146 -4.98 6.77 8.90
C GLY A 146 -5.49 6.11 7.62
N GLU A 147 -6.45 6.76 6.95
CA GLU A 147 -7.01 6.26 5.70
C GLU A 147 -5.94 6.18 4.60
N PHE A 148 -5.95 5.09 3.85
CA PHE A 148 -4.97 4.80 2.79
C PHE A 148 -5.61 3.92 1.72
N GLU A 149 -5.00 3.87 0.55
CA GLU A 149 -5.41 2.97 -0.52
C GLU A 149 -4.61 1.66 -0.47
N TYR A 150 -5.25 0.55 -0.82
CA TYR A 150 -4.53 -0.69 -1.06
C TYR A 150 -5.08 -1.40 -2.30
N LYS A 151 -4.18 -2.09 -3.00
CA LYS A 151 -4.48 -2.80 -4.25
C LYS A 151 -3.62 -4.05 -4.39
N HIS A 152 -4.00 -4.94 -5.29
CA HIS A 152 -3.15 -6.05 -5.70
C HIS A 152 -2.10 -5.61 -6.73
N ASN A 153 -0.97 -6.32 -6.82
CA ASN A 153 0.08 -6.05 -7.81
C ASN A 153 -0.37 -6.32 -9.27
N GLY A 154 -1.45 -7.08 -9.42
CA GLY A 154 -2.03 -7.47 -10.71
C GLY A 154 -3.00 -6.43 -11.27
N THR A 155 -3.08 -5.27 -10.61
CA THR A 155 -3.90 -4.11 -10.95
C THR A 155 -3.07 -3.03 -11.61
#